data_AF-A0A2S6B7R8-F1
#
_entry.id   AF-A0A2S6B7R8-F1
#
_cell.length_a   1.000
_cell.length_b   1.000
_cell.length_c   1.000
_cell.angle_alpha   90.00
_cell.angle_beta   90.00
_cell.angle_gamma   90.00
#
_symmetry.space_group_name_H-M   'P 1'
#
loop_
_entity.id
_entity.type
_entity.pdbx_description
1 polymer ?
#
loop_
_entity_poly.entity_id
_entity_poly.type
_entity_poly.pdbx_seq_one_letter_code
_entity_poly.pdbx_strand_id
1 'polypeptide(L)'
;MLLAAFTYPTQLKPVAQGTSLPPGFVDDRPAKQLKSGFESLLITNCAYASVRIGDEDIEPDLALLLAEMLQQRFGERLKGKAVELKAFTVHLNGAAAMRAQMAQMYTGLIPNLMNKREKVGCAPDDLQGGYTLGEVPAGTTPLVLVIDIEIDQQPFHARAIAPFAAQYPPRKRAGDDAKRQWNDAVDSLARVLLTRLGDDIGERMFGDPPTLPPLPSDSEVAPAPEVLPVGDPGEAGQVPAPEGQAESSPQGAGH
;
A
#
# COMPACT_ATOMS: atom_id res chain seq x y z
N MET A 1 28.35 -3.30 -27.49
CA MET A 1 27.18 -2.61 -26.92
C MET A 1 27.19 -2.87 -25.43
N LEU A 2 27.52 -1.87 -24.62
CA LEU A 2 27.42 -1.94 -23.15
C LEU A 2 25.95 -1.67 -22.79
N LEU A 3 25.27 -2.66 -22.23
CA LEU A 3 23.96 -2.49 -21.59
C LEU A 3 24.19 -1.65 -20.34
N ALA A 4 23.97 -0.33 -20.43
CA ALA A 4 23.88 0.51 -19.26
C ALA A 4 22.60 0.11 -18.52
N ALA A 5 22.73 -0.59 -17.40
CA ALA A 5 21.62 -0.80 -16.48
C ALA A 5 21.17 0.60 -16.00
N PHE A 6 19.97 1.01 -16.38
CA PHE A 6 19.37 2.23 -15.87
C PHE A 6 19.09 2.02 -14.37
N THR A 7 20.00 2.50 -13.53
CA THR A 7 19.83 2.47 -12.08
C THR A 7 18.92 3.61 -11.66
N TYR A 8 17.75 3.27 -11.14
CA TYR A 8 16.88 4.22 -10.46
C TYR A 8 17.59 4.81 -9.23
N PRO A 9 17.44 6.11 -8.95
CA PRO A 9 17.95 6.66 -7.70
C PRO A 9 17.33 5.90 -6.53
N THR A 10 18.16 5.50 -5.56
CA THR A 10 17.72 4.82 -4.32
C THR A 10 17.22 5.80 -3.26
N GLN A 11 17.32 7.11 -3.52
CA GLN A 11 16.72 8.19 -2.72
C GLN A 11 15.97 9.18 -3.62
N LEU A 12 14.66 9.32 -3.43
CA LEU A 12 13.85 10.36 -4.05
C LEU A 12 14.10 11.66 -3.28
N LYS A 13 14.43 12.72 -4.01
CA LYS A 13 14.64 14.03 -3.40
C LYS A 13 13.26 14.65 -3.15
N PRO A 14 13.07 15.38 -2.03
CA PRO A 14 11.88 16.21 -1.87
C PRO A 14 11.76 17.16 -3.07
N VAL A 15 10.60 17.18 -3.71
CA VAL A 15 10.36 18.08 -4.84
C VAL A 15 10.28 19.51 -4.29
N ALA A 16 11.02 20.44 -4.89
CA ALA A 16 10.99 21.83 -4.47
C ALA A 16 9.57 22.41 -4.65
N GLN A 17 9.07 23.10 -3.63
CA GLN A 17 7.79 23.81 -3.73
C GLN A 17 7.80 24.79 -4.92
N GLY A 18 6.77 24.73 -5.77
CA GLY A 18 6.66 25.56 -6.97
C GLY A 18 7.21 24.94 -8.26
N THR A 19 7.62 23.68 -8.23
CA THR A 19 7.97 22.96 -9.46
C THR A 19 6.71 22.71 -10.28
N SER A 20 6.65 23.23 -11.50
CA SER A 20 5.58 22.94 -12.45
C SER A 20 5.86 21.63 -13.17
N LEU A 21 4.79 20.89 -13.51
CA LEU A 21 4.89 19.71 -14.36
C LEU A 21 5.55 20.07 -15.71
N PRO A 22 6.33 19.15 -16.31
CA PRO A 22 7.01 19.41 -17.58
C PRO A 22 5.99 19.61 -18.72
N PRO A 23 6.36 20.34 -19.80
CA PRO A 23 5.48 20.50 -20.95
C PRO A 23 5.03 19.16 -21.54
N GLY A 24 3.73 19.04 -21.83
CA GLY A 24 3.14 17.81 -22.36
C GLY A 24 2.68 16.81 -21.29
N PHE A 25 2.97 17.06 -20.01
CA PHE A 25 2.43 16.30 -18.90
C PHE A 25 1.18 16.99 -18.34
N VAL A 26 0.07 16.26 -18.26
CA VAL A 26 -1.21 16.74 -17.73
C VAL A 26 -1.63 15.85 -16.56
N ASP A 27 -1.90 16.46 -15.41
CA ASP A 27 -2.54 15.78 -14.28
C ASP A 27 -4.07 15.87 -14.44
N ASP A 28 -4.68 14.78 -14.89
CA ASP A 28 -6.12 14.63 -15.12
C ASP A 28 -6.76 13.68 -14.09
N ARG A 29 -6.15 13.56 -12.90
CA ARG A 29 -6.71 12.76 -11.81
C ARG A 29 -8.04 13.35 -11.34
N PRO A 30 -9.07 12.52 -11.11
CA PRO A 30 -10.34 12.98 -10.54
C PRO A 30 -10.12 13.68 -9.19
N ALA A 31 -10.82 14.79 -8.94
CA ALA A 31 -10.73 15.54 -7.67
C ALA A 31 -11.02 14.71 -6.41
N LYS A 32 -11.75 13.59 -6.55
CA LYS A 32 -11.97 12.61 -5.47
C LYS A 32 -10.65 11.95 -5.05
N GLN A 33 -9.77 11.62 -6.00
CA GLN A 33 -8.51 10.92 -5.75
C GLN A 33 -7.51 11.79 -4.99
N LEU A 34 -7.57 13.11 -5.21
CA LEU A 34 -6.72 14.09 -4.54
C LEU A 34 -7.07 14.30 -3.06
N LYS A 35 -8.04 13.57 -2.50
CA LYS A 35 -8.50 13.72 -1.12
C LYS A 35 -8.58 12.38 -0.40
N SER A 36 -8.21 12.40 0.87
CA SER A 36 -8.34 11.26 1.78
C SER A 36 -9.81 10.85 1.97
N GLY A 37 -10.09 9.53 1.99
CA GLY A 37 -11.44 9.02 2.22
C GLY A 37 -11.59 7.51 2.09
N PHE A 38 -12.69 6.97 2.62
CA PHE A 38 -13.01 5.56 2.44
C PHE A 38 -13.45 5.28 1.00
N GLU A 39 -12.95 4.19 0.40
CA GLU A 39 -13.40 3.77 -0.92
C GLU A 39 -14.76 3.08 -0.85
N SER A 40 -14.97 2.23 0.15
CA SER A 40 -16.28 1.64 0.41
C SER A 40 -16.47 1.29 1.88
N LEU A 41 -17.69 1.51 2.36
CA LEU A 41 -18.17 1.00 3.65
C LEU A 41 -19.05 -0.25 3.48
N LEU A 42 -19.29 -0.68 2.24
CA LEU A 42 -20.06 -1.89 1.95
C LEU A 42 -19.17 -3.11 2.10
N ILE A 43 -19.49 -3.99 3.04
CA ILE A 43 -18.66 -5.14 3.43
C ILE A 43 -18.42 -6.16 2.31
N THR A 44 -19.33 -6.17 1.35
CA THR A 44 -19.30 -7.00 0.14
C THR A 44 -18.46 -6.40 -0.99
N ASN A 45 -17.97 -5.16 -0.84
CA ASN A 45 -17.11 -4.50 -1.82
C ASN A 45 -15.65 -4.90 -1.62
N CYS A 46 -14.88 -5.04 -2.71
CA CYS A 46 -13.45 -5.35 -2.65
C CYS A 46 -12.62 -4.23 -1.99
N ALA A 47 -13.08 -2.99 -2.08
CA ALA A 47 -12.47 -1.82 -1.45
C ALA A 47 -13.06 -1.54 -0.05
N TYR A 48 -13.79 -2.50 0.55
CA TYR A 48 -14.33 -2.36 1.90
C TYR A 48 -13.23 -2.01 2.90
N ALA A 49 -13.44 -0.94 3.66
CA ALA A 49 -12.48 -0.44 4.64
C ALA A 49 -11.08 -0.14 4.07
N SER A 50 -10.98 0.06 2.75
CA SER A 50 -9.83 0.72 2.15
C SER A 50 -9.96 2.22 2.35
N VAL A 51 -8.90 2.83 2.85
CA VAL A 51 -8.79 4.28 3.00
C VAL A 51 -7.83 4.77 1.95
N ARG A 52 -8.33 5.54 0.98
CA ARG A 52 -7.50 6.32 0.08
C ARG A 52 -6.89 7.49 0.85
N ILE A 53 -5.61 7.74 0.62
CA ILE A 53 -4.85 8.85 1.17
C ILE A 53 -4.71 9.90 0.08
N GLY A 54 -5.12 11.13 0.39
CA GLY A 54 -5.01 12.27 -0.51
C GLY A 54 -3.60 12.82 -0.56
N ASP A 55 -3.34 13.60 -1.61
CA ASP A 55 -2.02 14.21 -1.85
C ASP A 55 -1.61 15.16 -0.71
N GLU A 56 -2.57 15.73 0.02
CA GLU A 56 -2.29 16.60 1.17
C GLU A 56 -1.58 15.88 2.34
N ASP A 57 -1.63 14.55 2.37
CA ASP A 57 -1.07 13.70 3.41
C ASP A 57 0.15 12.89 2.91
N ILE A 58 0.67 13.20 1.71
CA ILE A 58 1.77 12.47 1.05
C ILE A 58 2.85 13.46 0.61
N GLU A 59 4.09 13.19 0.98
CA GLU A 59 5.25 13.93 0.50
C GLU A 59 6.31 12.94 -0.02
N PRO A 60 6.89 13.15 -1.23
CA PRO A 60 6.62 14.24 -2.18
C PRO A 60 5.30 14.10 -2.95
N ASP A 61 4.91 15.16 -3.66
CA ASP A 61 3.78 15.15 -4.59
C ASP A 61 3.93 14.03 -5.64
N LEU A 62 2.90 13.20 -5.78
CA LEU A 62 2.94 12.00 -6.59
C LEU A 62 3.03 12.29 -8.10
N ALA A 63 2.35 13.33 -8.59
CA ALA A 63 2.39 13.69 -9.99
C ALA A 63 3.77 14.21 -10.40
N LEU A 64 4.38 15.05 -9.56
CA LEU A 64 5.75 15.52 -9.76
C LEU A 64 6.75 14.36 -9.69
N LEU A 65 6.59 13.45 -8.74
CA LEU A 65 7.43 12.26 -8.62
C LEU A 65 7.40 11.41 -9.90
N LEU A 66 6.21 11.16 -10.44
CA LEU A 66 6.04 10.44 -11.71
C LEU A 66 6.72 11.18 -12.86
N ALA A 67 6.48 12.49 -12.98
CA ALA A 67 7.02 13.30 -14.07
C ALA A 67 8.56 13.31 -14.05
N GLU A 68 9.18 13.47 -12.88
CA GLU A 68 10.62 13.37 -12.70
C GLU A 68 11.15 11.99 -13.10
N MET A 69 10.46 10.92 -12.69
CA MET A 69 10.86 9.55 -13.03
C MET A 69 10.81 9.31 -14.54
N LEU A 70 9.72 9.69 -15.22
CA LEU A 70 9.58 9.56 -16.66
C LEU A 70 10.67 10.36 -17.40
N GLN A 71 10.94 11.58 -16.97
CA GLN A 71 11.98 12.43 -17.54
C GLN A 71 13.38 11.82 -17.35
N GLN A 72 13.67 11.30 -16.15
CA GLN A 72 14.96 10.66 -15.86
C GLN A 72 15.15 9.38 -16.69
N ARG A 73 14.11 8.55 -16.80
CA ARG A 73 14.21 7.25 -17.48
C ARG A 73 14.21 7.38 -19.00
N PHE A 74 13.33 8.20 -19.57
CA PHE A 74 13.11 8.24 -21.01
C PHE A 74 13.61 9.51 -21.69
N GLY A 75 13.70 10.63 -20.94
CA GLY A 75 14.25 11.89 -21.43
C GLY A 75 13.73 12.29 -22.81
N GLU A 76 14.65 12.43 -23.77
CA GLU A 76 14.31 12.81 -25.15
C GLU A 76 13.35 11.84 -25.87
N ARG A 77 13.22 10.57 -25.43
CA ARG A 77 12.30 9.60 -26.05
C ARG A 77 10.82 9.96 -25.84
N LEU A 78 10.51 10.69 -24.77
CA LEU A 78 9.16 11.21 -24.50
C LEU A 78 8.92 12.62 -25.07
N LYS A 79 9.90 13.21 -25.75
CA LYS A 79 9.76 14.57 -26.27
C LYS A 79 8.65 14.66 -27.31
N GLY A 80 7.69 15.56 -27.07
CA GLY A 80 6.52 15.76 -27.92
C GLY A 80 5.41 14.73 -27.72
N LYS A 81 5.56 13.80 -26.77
CA LYS A 81 4.51 12.88 -26.34
C LYS A 81 3.55 13.58 -25.40
N ALA A 82 2.25 13.29 -25.52
CA ALA A 82 1.26 13.71 -24.54
C ALA A 82 1.20 12.66 -23.43
N VAL A 83 1.48 13.06 -22.19
CA VAL A 83 1.41 12.20 -21.00
C VAL A 83 0.27 12.69 -20.12
N GLU A 84 -0.73 11.85 -19.91
CA GLU A 84 -1.90 12.16 -19.09
C GLU A 84 -1.94 11.23 -17.87
N LEU A 85 -1.85 11.80 -16.67
CA LEU A 85 -2.01 11.06 -15.43
C LEU A 85 -3.50 10.93 -15.09
N LYS A 86 -4.03 9.71 -15.15
CA LYS A 86 -5.44 9.40 -14.89
C LYS A 86 -5.70 8.95 -13.46
N ALA A 87 -4.74 8.24 -12.86
CA ALA A 87 -4.76 7.89 -11.46
C ALA A 87 -3.35 7.81 -10.89
N PHE A 88 -3.16 8.31 -9.66
CA PHE A 88 -2.03 7.95 -8.80
C PHE A 88 -2.54 8.00 -7.38
N THR A 89 -2.81 6.83 -6.80
CA THR A 89 -3.49 6.73 -5.51
C THR A 89 -2.72 5.84 -4.54
N VAL A 90 -2.70 6.26 -3.28
CA VAL A 90 -2.18 5.49 -2.14
C VAL A 90 -3.36 5.05 -1.30
N HIS A 91 -3.39 3.77 -0.93
CA HIS A 91 -4.46 3.20 -0.12
C HIS A 91 -3.89 2.44 1.06
N LEU A 92 -4.53 2.58 2.20
CA LEU A 92 -4.32 1.74 3.36
C LEU A 92 -5.53 0.81 3.51
N ASN A 93 -5.32 -0.49 3.33
CA ASN A 93 -6.43 -1.43 3.24
C ASN A 93 -6.65 -2.21 4.55
N GLY A 94 -7.62 -1.74 5.33
CA GLY A 94 -8.02 -2.35 6.61
C GLY A 94 -9.05 -3.48 6.50
N ALA A 95 -9.34 -3.99 5.30
CA ALA A 95 -10.46 -4.91 5.08
C ALA A 95 -10.39 -6.16 5.97
N ALA A 96 -9.23 -6.82 6.06
CA ALA A 96 -9.08 -8.03 6.87
C ALA A 96 -9.34 -7.77 8.36
N ALA A 97 -8.73 -6.71 8.91
CA ALA A 97 -8.91 -6.34 10.32
C ALA A 97 -10.37 -5.97 10.63
N MET A 98 -10.99 -5.16 9.77
CA MET A 98 -12.39 -4.74 9.94
C MET A 98 -13.35 -5.93 9.80
N ARG A 99 -13.12 -6.84 8.85
CA ARG A 99 -13.93 -8.05 8.70
C ARG A 99 -13.79 -8.97 9.92
N ALA A 100 -12.59 -9.12 10.47
CA ALA A 100 -12.36 -9.89 11.70
C ALA A 100 -13.10 -9.27 12.90
N GLN A 101 -13.04 -7.95 13.06
CA GLN A 101 -13.78 -7.23 14.10
C GLN A 101 -15.30 -7.41 13.94
N MET A 102 -15.83 -7.24 12.73
CA MET A 102 -17.25 -7.41 12.43
C MET A 102 -17.71 -8.86 12.68
N ALA A 103 -16.87 -9.85 12.41
CA ALA A 103 -17.19 -11.25 12.67
C ALA A 103 -17.30 -11.57 14.18
N GLN A 104 -16.62 -10.81 15.04
CA GLN A 104 -16.77 -10.91 16.50
C GLN A 104 -18.06 -10.25 16.99
N MET A 105 -18.50 -9.15 16.34
CA MET A 105 -19.72 -8.43 16.71
C MET A 105 -21.00 -9.10 16.19
N TYR A 106 -20.95 -9.72 15.01
CA TYR A 106 -22.09 -10.35 14.36
C TYR A 106 -21.84 -11.85 14.21
N THR A 107 -22.61 -12.67 14.91
CA THR A 107 -22.57 -14.13 14.75
C THR A 107 -23.48 -14.59 13.59
N GLY A 108 -23.23 -15.78 13.03
CA GLY A 108 -24.12 -16.42 12.05
C GLY A 108 -23.74 -16.24 10.56
N LEU A 109 -24.74 -15.97 9.72
CA LEU A 109 -24.61 -15.97 8.24
C LEU A 109 -23.72 -14.84 7.69
N ILE A 110 -23.61 -13.71 8.42
CA ILE A 110 -22.87 -12.53 7.98
C ILE A 110 -21.36 -12.83 7.83
N PRO A 111 -20.65 -13.36 8.85
CA PRO A 111 -19.26 -13.81 8.72
C PRO A 111 -19.03 -14.77 7.55
N ASN A 112 -19.97 -15.68 7.29
CA ASN A 112 -19.88 -16.65 6.20
C ASN A 112 -20.01 -16.02 4.81
N LEU A 113 -20.74 -14.89 4.68
CA LEU A 113 -20.78 -14.14 3.42
C LEU A 113 -19.53 -13.28 3.24
N MET A 114 -18.99 -12.74 4.35
CA MET A 114 -17.81 -11.88 4.34
C MET A 114 -16.49 -12.62 4.07
N ASN A 115 -16.40 -13.87 4.54
CA ASN A 115 -15.20 -14.70 4.45
C ASN A 115 -15.22 -15.67 3.26
N LYS A 116 -16.22 -15.60 2.37
CA LYS A 116 -16.23 -16.36 1.12
C LYS A 116 -15.14 -15.86 0.19
N ARG A 117 -13.96 -16.46 0.36
CA ARG A 117 -12.74 -16.22 -0.43
C ARG A 117 -12.94 -16.36 -1.94
N GLU A 118 -13.98 -17.09 -2.35
CA GLU A 118 -14.25 -17.49 -3.73
C GLU A 118 -15.27 -16.61 -4.47
N LYS A 119 -15.97 -15.69 -3.80
CA LYS A 119 -17.11 -14.95 -4.40
C LYS A 119 -17.10 -13.43 -4.28
N VAL A 120 -15.94 -12.81 -4.08
CA VAL A 120 -15.78 -11.36 -4.19
C VAL A 120 -14.40 -11.10 -4.82
N GLY A 121 -14.21 -10.90 -6.12
CA GLY A 121 -15.13 -10.43 -7.16
C GLY A 121 -14.57 -9.21 -7.93
N CYS A 122 -13.28 -8.92 -7.81
CA CYS A 122 -12.62 -7.90 -8.61
C CYS A 122 -11.38 -8.53 -9.23
N ALA A 123 -11.18 -8.35 -10.54
CA ALA A 123 -9.91 -8.71 -11.14
C ALA A 123 -8.80 -7.90 -10.43
N PRO A 124 -7.57 -8.42 -10.31
CA PRO A 124 -6.47 -7.70 -9.67
C PRO A 124 -6.31 -6.26 -10.17
N ASP A 125 -6.61 -6.02 -11.45
CA ASP A 125 -6.52 -4.71 -12.12
C ASP A 125 -7.72 -3.79 -11.84
N ASP A 126 -8.87 -4.34 -11.43
CA ASP A 126 -10.06 -3.55 -11.02
C ASP A 126 -9.98 -3.07 -9.56
N LEU A 127 -8.96 -3.49 -8.83
CA LEU A 127 -8.78 -3.17 -7.43
C LEU A 127 -8.08 -1.80 -7.28
N GLN A 128 -8.86 -0.71 -7.38
CA GLN A 128 -8.42 0.65 -7.00
C GLN A 128 -8.18 0.75 -5.48
N GLY A 129 -7.11 0.11 -4.99
CA GLY A 129 -6.75 0.03 -3.57
C GLY A 129 -7.20 -1.24 -2.84
N GLY A 130 -7.98 -2.09 -3.50
CA GLY A 130 -8.34 -3.41 -2.97
C GLY A 130 -7.20 -4.42 -3.09
N TYR A 131 -7.33 -5.58 -2.46
CA TYR A 131 -6.42 -6.72 -2.63
C TYR A 131 -7.18 -8.04 -2.49
N THR A 132 -6.63 -9.10 -3.07
CA THR A 132 -7.12 -10.48 -2.84
C THR A 132 -6.40 -11.09 -1.64
N LEU A 133 -7.09 -11.90 -0.82
CA LEU A 133 -6.55 -12.40 0.46
C LEU A 133 -5.21 -13.15 0.37
N GLY A 134 -4.79 -13.59 -0.82
CA GLY A 134 -3.49 -14.23 -1.04
C GLY A 134 -2.34 -13.26 -1.34
N GLU A 135 -2.61 -11.99 -1.62
CA GLU A 135 -1.58 -11.01 -2.00
C GLU A 135 -0.78 -10.47 -0.82
N VAL A 136 -1.28 -10.61 0.41
CA VAL A 136 -0.69 -9.99 1.60
C VAL A 136 -0.66 -10.94 2.80
N PRO A 137 0.36 -10.83 3.66
CA PRO A 137 0.43 -11.62 4.88
C PRO A 137 -0.81 -11.43 5.76
N ALA A 138 -1.29 -12.53 6.35
CA ALA A 138 -2.40 -12.49 7.27
C ALA A 138 -2.11 -11.56 8.45
N GLY A 139 -3.12 -10.80 8.87
CA GLY A 139 -3.02 -9.89 10.02
C GLY A 139 -2.32 -8.56 9.74
N THR A 140 -2.01 -8.24 8.48
CA THR A 140 -1.43 -6.94 8.10
C THR A 140 -2.46 -6.01 7.47
N THR A 141 -2.20 -4.70 7.54
CA THR A 141 -2.96 -3.66 6.84
C THR A 141 -2.07 -3.15 5.70
N PRO A 142 -2.15 -3.72 4.49
CA PRO A 142 -1.20 -3.38 3.44
C PRO A 142 -1.40 -1.96 2.92
N LEU A 143 -0.28 -1.38 2.48
CA LEU A 143 -0.25 -0.20 1.63
C LEU A 143 -0.36 -0.66 0.17
N VAL A 144 -1.26 -0.04 -0.59
CA VAL A 144 -1.49 -0.33 -2.01
C VAL A 144 -1.34 0.96 -2.80
N LEU A 145 -0.45 0.96 -3.79
CA LEU A 145 -0.32 2.05 -4.75
C LEU A 145 -0.82 1.60 -6.11
N VAL A 146 -1.58 2.47 -6.77
CA VAL A 146 -2.09 2.27 -8.13
C VAL A 146 -1.79 3.50 -8.96
N ILE A 147 -1.31 3.28 -10.18
CA ILE A 147 -1.05 4.33 -11.16
C ILE A 147 -1.64 3.96 -12.52
N ASP A 148 -2.38 4.89 -13.11
CA ASP A 148 -2.93 4.82 -14.45
C ASP A 148 -2.46 6.05 -15.22
N ILE A 149 -1.80 5.83 -16.36
CA ILE A 149 -1.41 6.91 -17.27
C ILE A 149 -1.78 6.58 -18.71
N GLU A 150 -1.88 7.60 -19.54
CA GLU A 150 -1.95 7.47 -20.98
C GLU A 150 -0.79 8.23 -21.63
N ILE A 151 -0.08 7.59 -22.57
CA ILE A 151 0.94 8.24 -23.38
C ILE A 151 0.53 8.13 -24.84
N ASP A 152 0.26 9.26 -25.51
CA ASP A 152 -0.30 9.29 -26.87
C ASP A 152 -1.53 8.35 -27.02
N GLN A 153 -2.47 8.40 -26.08
CA GLN A 153 -3.68 7.55 -26.02
C GLN A 153 -3.42 6.05 -25.76
N GLN A 154 -2.17 5.66 -25.50
CA GLN A 154 -1.86 4.30 -25.10
C GLN A 154 -1.90 4.18 -23.57
N PRO A 155 -2.76 3.32 -23.00
CA PRO A 155 -2.88 3.19 -21.55
C PRO A 155 -1.79 2.30 -20.96
N PHE A 156 -1.31 2.72 -19.80
CA PHE A 156 -0.38 1.99 -18.93
C PHE A 156 -0.94 1.96 -17.52
N HIS A 157 -0.83 0.79 -16.89
CA HIS A 157 -1.29 0.54 -15.53
C HIS A 157 -0.15 -0.10 -14.75
N ALA A 158 0.04 0.33 -13.50
CA ALA A 158 0.83 -0.43 -12.55
C ALA A 158 0.17 -0.43 -11.18
N ARG A 159 0.41 -1.52 -10.45
CA ARG A 159 -0.02 -1.71 -9.07
C ARG A 159 1.09 -2.32 -8.24
N ALA A 160 1.22 -1.86 -7.00
CA ALA A 160 2.19 -2.37 -6.04
C ALA A 160 1.55 -2.47 -4.67
N ILE A 161 1.90 -3.52 -3.92
CA ILE A 161 1.40 -3.78 -2.58
C ILE A 161 2.59 -4.08 -1.68
N ALA A 162 2.58 -3.52 -0.48
CA ALA A 162 3.52 -3.89 0.57
C ALA A 162 2.80 -4.05 1.91
N PRO A 163 3.26 -4.97 2.78
CA PRO A 163 2.79 -5.00 4.16
C PRO A 163 3.16 -3.68 4.84
N PHE A 164 2.22 -3.13 5.63
CA PHE A 164 2.46 -1.95 6.44
C PHE A 164 1.99 -2.21 7.87
N ALA A 165 2.83 -1.85 8.84
CA ALA A 165 2.61 -2.20 10.24
C ALA A 165 1.55 -1.32 10.91
N ALA A 166 1.39 -0.06 10.46
CA ALA A 166 0.43 0.84 11.08
C ALA A 166 -0.98 0.62 10.54
N GLN A 167 -1.97 0.71 11.43
CA GLN A 167 -3.38 0.54 11.07
C GLN A 167 -4.02 1.79 10.45
N TYR A 168 -3.37 2.95 10.60
CA TYR A 168 -3.88 4.24 10.14
C TYR A 168 -2.72 5.11 9.63
N PRO A 169 -2.98 6.00 8.65
CA PRO A 169 -2.02 7.04 8.30
C PRO A 169 -1.75 7.96 9.51
N PRO A 170 -0.56 8.58 9.60
CA PRO A 170 -0.24 9.52 10.66
C PRO A 170 -1.21 10.71 10.63
N ARG A 171 -1.87 10.99 11.76
CA ARG A 171 -2.72 12.18 11.88
C ARG A 171 -1.88 13.45 11.81
N LYS A 172 -2.50 14.61 11.55
CA LYS A 172 -1.85 15.93 11.56
C LYS A 172 -0.94 16.20 12.78
N ARG A 173 -1.35 15.70 13.96
CA ARG A 173 -0.63 15.82 15.25
C ARG A 173 0.33 14.67 15.56
N ALA A 174 0.52 13.73 14.64
CA ALA A 174 1.53 12.68 14.80
C ALA A 174 2.93 13.30 14.89
N GLY A 175 3.81 12.67 15.67
CA GLY A 175 5.21 13.06 15.76
C GLY A 175 5.94 12.86 14.43
N ASP A 176 7.05 13.56 14.26
CA ASP A 176 7.81 13.59 13.01
C ASP A 176 8.32 12.21 12.60
N ASP A 177 8.64 11.34 13.56
CA ASP A 177 9.07 9.96 13.28
C ASP A 177 7.98 9.12 12.62
N ALA A 178 6.73 9.25 13.06
CA ALA A 178 5.61 8.52 12.47
C ALA A 178 5.31 9.01 11.05
N LYS A 179 5.42 10.33 10.81
CA LYS A 179 5.29 10.92 9.47
C LYS A 179 6.42 10.46 8.55
N ARG A 180 7.66 10.43 9.06
CA ARG A 180 8.82 9.93 8.32
C ARG A 180 8.64 8.47 7.93
N GLN A 181 8.28 7.59 8.88
CA GLN A 181 8.04 6.16 8.59
C GLN A 181 6.94 5.94 7.56
N TRP A 182 5.88 6.76 7.60
CA TRP A 182 4.82 6.73 6.60
C TRP A 182 5.34 7.13 5.21
N ASN A 183 6.00 8.27 5.10
CA ASN A 183 6.54 8.76 3.84
C ASN A 183 7.59 7.79 3.28
N ASP A 184 8.48 7.24 4.11
CA ASP A 184 9.48 6.25 3.69
C ASP A 184 8.83 4.97 3.13
N ALA A 185 7.72 4.52 3.74
CA ALA A 185 6.97 3.37 3.25
C ALA A 185 6.28 3.65 1.91
N VAL A 186 5.65 4.81 1.76
CA VAL A 186 5.02 5.26 0.50
C VAL A 186 6.08 5.40 -0.59
N ASP A 187 7.18 6.06 -0.29
CA ASP A 187 8.32 6.30 -1.18
C ASP A 187 8.93 4.99 -1.68
N SER A 188 9.20 4.05 -0.77
CA SER A 188 9.72 2.73 -1.12
C SER A 188 8.77 1.99 -2.06
N LEU A 189 7.47 2.02 -1.79
CA LEU A 189 6.48 1.34 -2.61
C LEU A 189 6.27 2.04 -3.97
N ALA A 190 6.32 3.38 -4.00
CA ALA A 190 6.23 4.18 -5.21
C ALA A 190 7.36 3.86 -6.18
N ARG A 191 8.59 3.61 -5.70
CA ARG A 191 9.70 3.20 -6.59
C ARG A 191 9.45 1.86 -7.26
N VAL A 192 8.93 0.88 -6.51
CA VAL A 192 8.59 -0.44 -7.07
C VAL A 192 7.53 -0.27 -8.15
N LEU A 193 6.50 0.53 -7.87
CA LEU A 193 5.43 0.85 -8.81
C LEU A 193 5.97 1.53 -10.08
N LEU A 194 6.76 2.58 -9.93
CA LEU A 194 7.31 3.39 -11.01
C LEU A 194 8.34 2.61 -11.84
N THR A 195 9.05 1.67 -11.23
CA THR A 195 9.94 0.74 -11.94
C THR A 195 9.14 -0.14 -12.88
N ARG A 196 8.09 -0.80 -12.38
CA ARG A 196 7.18 -1.64 -13.18
C ARG A 196 6.52 -0.86 -14.31
N LEU A 197 6.01 0.32 -14.01
CA LEU A 197 5.41 1.21 -15.00
C LEU A 197 6.41 1.59 -16.09
N GLY A 198 7.63 1.97 -15.70
CA GLY A 198 8.69 2.29 -16.65
C GLY A 198 9.10 1.08 -17.49
N ASP A 199 9.10 -0.13 -16.95
CA ASP A 199 9.42 -1.34 -17.72
C ASP A 199 8.33 -1.59 -18.78
N ASP A 200 7.05 -1.49 -18.41
CA ASP A 200 5.93 -1.66 -19.34
C ASP A 200 5.93 -0.60 -20.48
N ILE A 201 6.22 0.66 -20.14
CA ILE A 201 6.40 1.73 -21.13
C ILE A 201 7.58 1.43 -22.04
N GLY A 202 8.72 1.05 -21.47
CA GLY A 202 9.94 0.71 -22.19
C GLY A 202 9.71 -0.38 -23.23
N GLU A 203 9.08 -1.48 -22.81
CA GLU A 203 8.77 -2.63 -23.65
C GLU A 203 7.75 -2.27 -24.74
N ARG A 204 6.60 -1.71 -24.36
CA ARG A 204 5.48 -1.53 -25.30
C ARG A 204 5.64 -0.34 -26.24
N MET A 205 6.28 0.74 -25.82
CA MET A 205 6.44 1.93 -26.66
C MET A 205 7.74 1.92 -27.45
N PHE A 206 8.80 1.32 -26.88
CA PHE A 206 10.14 1.50 -27.42
C PHE A 206 10.91 0.22 -27.66
N GLY A 207 10.33 -0.95 -27.35
CA GLY A 207 10.95 -2.25 -27.58
C GLY A 207 12.14 -2.54 -26.65
N ASP A 208 12.21 -1.90 -25.48
CA ASP A 208 13.21 -2.24 -24.48
C ASP A 208 12.93 -3.65 -23.92
N PRO A 209 13.96 -4.49 -23.70
CA PRO A 209 13.75 -5.75 -23.00
C PRO A 209 13.27 -5.48 -21.57
N PRO A 210 12.39 -6.32 -21.00
CA PRO A 210 11.96 -6.17 -19.62
C PRO A 210 13.18 -6.19 -18.70
N THR A 211 13.30 -5.19 -17.82
CA THR A 211 14.31 -5.20 -16.77
C THR A 211 13.94 -6.32 -15.80
N LEU A 212 14.54 -7.50 -15.98
CA LEU A 212 14.36 -8.56 -15.00
C LEU A 212 14.85 -8.01 -13.65
N PRO A 213 14.06 -8.17 -12.56
CA PRO A 213 14.56 -7.84 -11.25
C PRO A 213 15.89 -8.58 -11.06
N PRO A 214 16.93 -7.96 -10.50
CA PRO A 214 18.17 -8.67 -10.22
C PRO A 214 17.79 -9.91 -9.45
N LEU A 215 18.16 -11.08 -9.98
CA LEU A 215 18.01 -12.33 -9.24
C LEU A 215 18.63 -12.08 -7.86
N PRO A 216 17.94 -12.42 -6.75
CA PRO A 216 18.51 -12.27 -5.43
C PRO A 216 19.89 -12.94 -5.50
N SER A 217 20.95 -12.17 -5.26
CA SER A 217 22.29 -12.75 -5.30
C SER A 217 22.31 -13.88 -4.27
N ASP A 218 22.69 -15.08 -4.71
CA ASP A 218 22.75 -16.28 -3.86
C ASP A 218 23.62 -16.10 -2.59
N SER A 219 24.35 -14.98 -2.50
CA SER A 219 25.14 -14.57 -1.33
C SER A 219 24.32 -13.99 -0.16
N GLU A 220 23.03 -13.69 -0.32
CA GLU A 220 22.17 -13.16 0.76
C GLU A 220 21.10 -14.17 1.20
N VAL A 221 21.46 -15.45 1.23
CA VAL A 221 20.74 -16.39 2.09
C VAL A 221 21.11 -16.02 3.52
N ALA A 222 20.23 -15.27 4.18
CA ALA A 222 20.32 -15.09 5.62
C ALA A 222 20.55 -16.48 6.25
N PRO A 223 21.55 -16.63 7.14
CA PRO A 223 21.81 -17.92 7.77
C PRO A 223 20.50 -18.45 8.32
N ALA A 224 20.21 -19.73 8.01
CA ALA A 224 19.00 -20.38 8.49
C ALA A 224 18.85 -20.08 9.99
N PRO A 225 17.65 -19.65 10.45
CA PRO A 225 17.45 -19.30 11.84
C PRO A 225 17.94 -20.47 12.69
N GLU A 226 18.87 -20.18 13.60
CA GLU A 226 19.39 -21.14 14.55
C GLU A 226 18.19 -21.77 15.27
N VAL A 227 17.99 -23.07 15.05
CA VAL A 227 16.90 -23.81 15.66
C VAL A 227 17.15 -23.78 17.16
N LEU A 228 16.45 -22.89 17.86
CA LEU A 228 16.46 -22.86 19.31
C LEU A 228 16.06 -24.25 19.80
N PRO A 229 16.83 -24.88 20.71
CA PRO A 229 16.47 -26.17 21.25
C PRO A 229 15.07 -26.06 21.85
N VAL A 230 14.19 -26.94 21.39
CA VAL A 230 12.85 -27.12 21.95
C VAL A 230 13.06 -27.47 23.42
N GLY A 231 12.82 -26.49 24.30
CA GLY A 231 12.83 -26.70 25.73
C GLY A 231 11.82 -27.80 26.07
N ASP A 232 12.30 -28.79 26.80
CA ASP A 232 11.53 -29.87 27.40
C ASP A 232 10.27 -29.28 28.08
N PRO A 233 9.05 -29.81 27.83
CA PRO A 233 7.83 -29.37 28.51
C PRO A 233 7.86 -29.77 30.00
N GLY A 234 8.67 -29.06 30.77
CA GLY A 234 8.76 -29.16 32.22
C GLY A 234 7.58 -28.49 32.91
N GLU A 235 6.82 -29.30 33.63
CA GLU A 235 5.95 -28.97 34.76
C GLU A 235 4.95 -27.81 34.59
N ALA A 236 3.70 -28.20 34.35
CA ALA A 236 2.53 -27.38 34.62
C ALA A 236 2.51 -26.94 36.10
N GLY A 237 3.00 -25.72 36.34
CA GLY A 237 2.84 -25.02 37.60
C GLY A 237 1.35 -24.86 37.92
N GLN A 238 0.96 -25.43 39.05
CA GLN A 238 -0.37 -25.37 39.63
C GLN A 238 -0.79 -23.91 39.84
N VAL A 239 -1.82 -23.46 39.12
CA VAL A 239 -2.42 -22.13 39.33
C VAL A 239 -3.24 -22.18 40.62
N PRO A 240 -2.93 -21.37 41.64
CA PRO A 240 -3.76 -21.28 42.84
C PRO A 240 -5.12 -20.66 42.50
N ALA A 241 -6.17 -21.22 43.10
CA ALA A 241 -7.54 -20.78 42.95
C ALA A 241 -7.70 -19.29 43.35
N PRO A 242 -8.52 -18.50 42.63
CA PRO A 242 -8.82 -17.14 43.03
C PRO A 242 -9.67 -17.14 44.31
N GLU A 243 -9.12 -16.55 45.38
CA GLU A 243 -9.86 -16.20 46.59
C GLU A 243 -10.96 -15.19 46.25
N GLY A 244 -12.18 -15.51 46.68
CA GLY A 244 -13.37 -14.70 46.45
C GLY A 244 -13.24 -13.32 47.09
N GLN A 245 -13.38 -12.27 46.27
CA GLN A 245 -13.62 -10.93 46.77
C GLN A 245 -15.11 -10.74 47.00
N ALA A 246 -15.43 -10.42 48.25
CA ALA A 246 -16.76 -10.18 48.77
C ALA A 246 -17.43 -8.97 48.10
N GLU A 247 -18.71 -9.16 47.77
CA GLU A 247 -19.68 -8.10 47.52
C GLU A 247 -19.70 -7.08 48.68
N SER A 248 -19.43 -5.82 48.37
CA SER A 248 -19.85 -4.69 49.20
C SER A 248 -20.75 -3.78 48.38
N SER A 249 -22.06 -3.93 48.56
CA SER A 249 -23.06 -2.96 48.11
C SER A 249 -22.91 -1.64 48.90
N PRO A 250 -23.08 -0.48 48.27
CA PRO A 250 -23.53 0.72 48.97
C PRO A 250 -25.05 0.86 48.82
N GLN A 251 -25.75 0.64 49.93
CA GLN A 251 -27.04 1.26 50.20
C GLN A 251 -26.83 2.74 50.57
N GLY A 252 -27.70 3.62 50.08
CA GLY A 252 -27.82 5.02 50.53
C GLY A 252 -28.26 5.91 49.37
N ALA A 253 -29.56 6.16 49.14
CA ALA A 253 -30.49 7.01 49.91
C ALA A 253 -30.08 8.49 49.95
N GLY A 254 -30.89 9.37 49.34
CA GLY A 254 -30.88 10.80 49.68
C GLY A 254 -31.32 11.75 48.57
N HIS A 255 -32.62 12.05 48.55
CA HIS A 255 -33.32 13.24 48.05
C HIS A 255 -33.17 13.73 46.60
#